data_AF-A0A966AP35-F1
#
_entry.id   AF-A0A966AP35-F1
#
_cell.length_a   1.000
_cell.length_b   1.000
_cell.length_c   1.000
_cell.angle_alpha   90.00
_cell.angle_beta   90.00
_cell.angle_gamma   90.00
#
_symmetry.space_group_name_H-M   'P 1'
#
loop_
_entity.id
_entity.type
_entity.pdbx_description
1 polymer ?
#
loop_
_entity_poly.entity_id
_entity_poly.type
_entity_poly.pdbx_seq_one_letter_code
_entity_poly.pdbx_strand_id
1 'polypeptide(L)' 'MRSIPNTVLTGHTGYVMQENYTLGYSQAVEDITAWLAGNPLRVLNETH' A
#
# COMPACT_ATOMS: atom_id res chain seq x y z
N MET A 1 18.36 -0.08 -20.57
CA MET A 1 18.24 -0.87 -19.32
C MET A 1 18.29 -2.37 -19.57
N ARG A 2 17.47 -2.94 -20.48
CA ARG A 2 17.51 -4.38 -20.80
C ARG A 2 18.86 -4.90 -21.33
N SER A 3 19.71 -4.03 -21.86
CA SER A 3 21.00 -4.37 -22.47
C SER A 3 22.21 -4.12 -21.56
N ILE A 4 22.02 -3.81 -20.27
CA ILE A 4 23.14 -3.53 -19.36
C ILE A 4 23.62 -4.87 -18.77
N PRO A 5 24.82 -5.36 -19.14
CA PRO A 5 25.37 -6.55 -18.51
C PRO A 5 25.64 -6.22 -17.04
N ASN A 6 25.19 -7.08 -16.13
CA ASN A 6 25.29 -6.94 -14.66
C ASN A 6 24.14 -6.20 -13.94
N THR A 7 22.97 -6.06 -14.56
CA THR A 7 21.78 -5.58 -13.85
C THR A 7 20.72 -6.68 -13.75
N VAL A 8 20.22 -6.94 -12.54
CA VAL A 8 19.03 -7.77 -12.30
C VAL A 8 17.85 -6.84 -12.08
N LEU A 9 16.83 -6.97 -12.91
CA LEU A 9 15.60 -6.20 -12.81
C LEU A 9 14.49 -7.14 -12.38
N THR A 10 13.94 -6.92 -11.19
CA THR A 10 12.66 -7.49 -10.79
C THR A 10 11.56 -6.50 -11.16
N GLY A 11 10.30 -6.97 -11.18
CA GLY A 11 9.18 -6.04 -11.17
C GLY A 11 9.14 -5.22 -9.87
N HIS A 12 8.13 -4.37 -9.73
CA HIS A 12 7.81 -3.72 -8.46
C HIS A 12 7.20 -4.73 -7.46
N THR A 13 7.94 -5.79 -7.16
CA THR A 13 7.48 -6.95 -6.39
C THR A 13 7.94 -6.91 -4.94
N GLY A 14 8.58 -5.82 -4.49
CA GLY A 14 9.10 -5.67 -3.11
C GLY A 14 8.02 -5.81 -2.02
N TYR A 15 6.75 -5.62 -2.39
CA TYR A 15 5.59 -5.74 -1.49
C TYR A 15 4.59 -6.82 -1.94
N VAL A 16 4.95 -7.66 -2.92
CA VAL A 16 4.08 -8.71 -3.43
C VAL A 16 4.21 -9.95 -2.54
N MET A 17 3.58 -9.86 -1.37
CA MET A 17 3.54 -10.90 -0.33
C MET A 17 2.11 -11.07 0.16
N GLN A 18 1.70 -12.28 0.52
CA GLN A 18 0.32 -12.57 0.93
C GLN A 18 -0.11 -11.76 2.15
N GLU A 19 0.80 -11.59 3.10
CA GLU A 19 0.63 -10.83 4.33
C GLU A 19 0.39 -9.35 4.01
N ASN A 20 1.15 -8.79 3.08
CA ASN A 20 0.99 -7.41 2.64
C ASN A 20 -0.33 -7.17 1.92
N TYR A 21 -0.78 -8.13 1.10
CA TYR A 21 -2.09 -8.05 0.47
C TYR A 21 -3.20 -8.09 1.53
N THR A 22 -3.13 -9.05 2.45
CA THR A 22 -4.12 -9.20 3.51
C THR A 22 -4.21 -7.93 4.36
N LEU A 23 -3.07 -7.39 4.78
CA LEU A 23 -3.02 -6.16 5.57
C LEU A 23 -3.50 -4.95 4.78
N GLY A 24 -2.92 -4.71 3.60
CA GLY A 24 -3.19 -3.52 2.80
C GLY A 24 -4.64 -3.41 2.36
N TYR A 25 -5.24 -4.49 1.85
CA TYR A 25 -6.65 -4.46 1.45
C TYR A 25 -7.60 -4.39 2.64
N SER A 26 -7.30 -5.06 3.75
CA SER A 26 -8.15 -4.97 4.95
C SER A 26 -8.16 -3.56 5.53
N GLN A 27 -6.99 -2.92 5.63
CA GLN A 27 -6.87 -1.54 6.10
C GLN A 27 -7.54 -0.55 5.15
N ALA A 28 -7.43 -0.75 3.84
CA ALA A 28 -8.14 0.10 2.87
C ALA A 28 -9.67 0.08 3.07
N VAL A 29 -10.24 -1.10 3.32
CA VAL A 29 -11.69 -1.24 3.61
C VAL A 29 -12.04 -0.59 4.96
N GLU A 30 -11.19 -0.76 5.96
CA GLU A 30 -11.35 -0.13 7.28
C GLU A 30 -11.37 1.39 7.19
N ASP A 31 -10.41 1.98 6.46
CA ASP A 31 -10.31 3.43 6.26
C ASP A 31 -11.55 3.98 5.54
N ILE A 32 -12.04 3.29 4.49
CA ILE A 32 -13.29 3.65 3.79
C ILE A 32 -14.48 3.62 4.76
N THR A 33 -14.60 2.54 5.54
CA THR A 33 -15.73 2.36 6.47
C THR A 33 -15.72 3.45 7.55
N ALA A 34 -14.54 3.75 8.10
CA ALA A 34 -14.38 4.73 9.16
C ALA A 34 -14.60 6.17 8.65
N TRP A 35 -14.17 6.46 7.41
CA TRP A 35 -14.47 7.73 6.75
C TRP A 35 -15.98 7.94 6.56
N LEU A 36 -16.71 6.92 6.09
CA LEU A 36 -18.18 6.97 5.96
C LEU A 36 -18.89 7.13 7.31
N ALA A 37 -18.30 6.62 8.39
CA ALA A 37 -18.79 6.77 9.75
C ALA A 37 -18.44 8.12 10.41
N GLY A 38 -17.72 9.01 9.71
CA GLY A 38 -17.29 10.31 10.24
C GLY A 38 -16.07 10.27 11.18
N ASN A 39 -15.42 9.12 11.31
CA ASN A 39 -14.26 8.90 12.17
C ASN A 39 -13.07 8.43 11.32
N PRO A 40 -12.48 9.28 10.46
CA PRO A 40 -11.43 8.88 9.53
C PRO A 40 -10.21 8.32 10.28
N LEU A 41 -9.63 7.25 9.75
CA LEU A 41 -8.42 6.62 10.29
C LEU A 41 -7.23 6.88 9.38
N ARG A 42 -6.01 6.76 9.95
CA ARG A 42 -4.73 6.81 9.21
C ARG A 42 -4.58 8.06 8.31
N VAL A 43 -5.07 9.21 8.77
CA VAL A 43 -5.01 10.47 8.03
C VAL A 43 -3.55 10.93 7.89
N LEU A 44 -3.09 11.09 6.64
CA LEU A 44 -1.70 11.46 6.36
C LEU A 44 -1.42 12.97 6.52
N ASN A 45 -2.47 13.77 6.43
CA ASN A 45 -2.39 15.23 6.25
C ASN A 45 -3.23 15.97 7.30
N GLU A 46 -3.34 15.45 8.53
CA GLU A 46 -4.17 16.07 9.56
C GLU A 46 -3.66 17.49 9.87
N THR A 47 -4.37 18.49 9.35
CA THR A 47 -4.17 19.90 9.71
C THR A 47 -4.81 20.14 11.06
N HIS A 48 -3.97 20.39 12.06
CA HIS A 48 -4.35 21.12 13.26
C HIS A 48 -4.49 22.61 12.92
#